data_AF-X1IIB8-F1
#
_entry.id   AF-X1IIB8-F1
#
_cell.length_a   1.000
_cell.length_b   1.000
_cell.length_c   1.000
_cell.angle_alpha   90.00
_cell.angle_beta   90.00
_cell.angle_gamma   90.00
#
_symmetry.space_group_name_H-M   'P 1'
#
loop_
_entity.id
_entity.type
_entity.pdbx_description
1 polymer ?
#
loop_
_entity_poly.entity_id
_entity_poly.type
_entity_poly.pdbx_seq_one_letter_code
_entity_poly.pdbx_strand_id
1 'polypeptide(L)'
;VEYRRLNRIPSDLGTSAIVQSMVLGNKNKKSGTGVVFTRNPSNGDKELFGEYLNQAQGEDLVSGRRTPQPVETLKLQMPKVYAQLEKLTDTLEKHYRDMQDIEFTVEDGKLYLLQTRAGKRGT
;
A
#
# COMPACT_ATOMS: atom_id res chain seq x y z
N VAL A 1 -9.31 20.63 12.32
CA VAL A 1 -10.17 20.75 13.53
C VAL A 1 -11.45 19.95 13.36
N GLU A 2 -12.25 20.21 12.32
CA GLU A 2 -13.55 19.54 12.14
C GLU A 2 -13.49 18.02 11.99
N TYR A 3 -12.53 17.49 11.21
CA TYR A 3 -12.32 16.03 11.11
C TYR A 3 -12.09 15.37 12.48
N ARG A 4 -11.33 16.01 13.37
CA ARG A 4 -11.08 15.50 14.73
C ARG A 4 -12.37 15.50 15.56
N ARG A 5 -13.19 16.54 15.44
CA ARG A 5 -14.50 16.63 16.11
C ARG A 5 -15.44 15.50 15.66
N LEU A 6 -15.57 15.31 14.34
CA LEU A 6 -16.43 14.27 13.75
C LEU A 6 -15.98 12.86 14.13
N ASN A 7 -14.67 12.62 14.21
CA ASN A 7 -14.09 11.32 14.54
C ASN A 7 -13.72 11.16 16.02
N ARG A 8 -14.12 12.10 16.90
CA ARG A 8 -13.84 12.09 18.35
C ARG A 8 -12.36 11.92 18.71
N ILE A 9 -11.48 12.56 17.95
CA ILE A 9 -10.02 12.56 18.17
C ILE A 9 -9.66 13.73 19.11
N PRO A 10 -9.00 13.49 20.26
CA PRO A 10 -8.58 14.55 21.17
C PRO A 10 -7.71 15.62 20.50
N SER A 11 -7.86 16.88 20.94
CA SER A 11 -7.14 18.03 20.38
C SER A 11 -5.69 18.14 20.86
N ASP A 12 -5.40 17.58 22.03
CA ASP A 12 -4.10 17.57 22.71
C ASP A 12 -3.15 16.46 22.22
N LEU A 13 -3.65 15.51 21.43
CA LEU A 13 -2.88 14.36 20.93
C LEU A 13 -1.69 14.74 20.04
N GLY A 14 -1.71 15.94 19.43
CA GLY A 14 -0.69 16.38 18.46
C GLY A 14 -0.65 15.54 17.17
N THR A 15 0.51 15.55 16.51
CA THR A 15 0.86 14.67 15.38
C THR A 15 2.35 14.37 15.41
N SER A 16 2.73 13.13 15.08
CA SER A 16 4.15 12.76 14.93
C SER A 16 4.66 13.13 13.53
N ALA A 17 5.97 13.24 13.39
CA ALA A 17 6.65 13.34 12.10
C ALA A 17 7.55 12.12 11.90
N ILE A 18 7.46 11.50 10.72
CA ILE A 18 8.31 10.37 10.33
C ILE A 18 9.31 10.88 9.30
N VAL A 19 10.60 10.67 9.55
CA VAL A 19 11.68 10.94 8.59
C VAL A 19 12.22 9.60 8.13
N GLN A 20 12.13 9.33 6.83
CA GLN A 20 12.50 8.05 6.23
C GLN A 20 13.41 8.29 5.03
N SER A 21 14.34 7.36 4.79
CA SER A 21 15.12 7.35 3.55
C SER A 21 14.21 7.12 2.34
N MET A 22 14.42 7.90 1.28
CA MET A 22 13.65 7.76 0.05
C MET A 22 13.92 6.45 -0.67
N VAL A 23 12.87 5.96 -1.33
CA VAL A 23 12.88 4.86 -2.29
C VAL A 23 12.17 5.33 -3.56
N LEU A 24 12.72 5.03 -4.73
CA LEU A 24 12.31 5.63 -6.00
C LEU A 24 11.50 4.67 -6.89
N GLY A 25 10.16 4.75 -6.80
CA GLY A 25 9.24 4.01 -7.67
C GLY A 25 9.26 4.47 -9.14
N ASN A 26 9.85 5.62 -9.43
CA ASN A 26 9.94 6.21 -10.77
C ASN A 26 11.33 6.08 -11.44
N LYS A 27 12.24 5.27 -10.87
CA LYS A 27 13.63 5.17 -11.32
C LYS A 27 13.80 4.53 -12.70
N ASN A 28 13.15 3.40 -12.96
CA ASN A 28 13.25 2.66 -14.23
C ASN A 28 12.06 1.70 -14.42
N LYS A 29 12.01 0.98 -15.55
CA LYS A 29 10.92 0.04 -15.88
C LYS A 29 10.70 -1.11 -14.88
N LYS A 30 11.65 -1.34 -13.97
CA LYS A 30 11.57 -2.31 -12.86
C LYS A 30 11.21 -1.64 -11.54
N SER A 31 10.66 -0.43 -11.58
CA SER A 31 10.31 0.36 -10.42
C SER A 31 8.83 0.74 -10.47
N GLY A 32 8.19 0.87 -9.32
CA GLY A 32 6.80 1.30 -9.25
C GLY A 32 6.32 1.47 -7.83
N THR A 33 5.07 1.85 -7.65
CA THR A 33 4.45 2.07 -6.34
C THR A 33 3.06 1.46 -6.33
N GLY A 34 2.57 1.06 -5.16
CA GLY A 34 1.21 0.54 -5.04
C GLY A 34 0.68 0.53 -3.62
N VAL A 35 -0.62 0.27 -3.53
CA VAL A 35 -1.37 0.11 -2.29
C VAL A 35 -2.16 -1.17 -2.40
N VAL A 36 -2.07 -2.02 -1.38
CA VAL A 36 -2.74 -3.32 -1.35
C VAL A 36 -3.39 -3.58 -0.01
N PHE A 37 -4.48 -4.31 -0.05
CA PHE A 37 -5.14 -4.92 1.08
C PHE A 37 -4.84 -6.42 1.08
N THR A 38 -4.60 -6.99 2.26
CA THR A 38 -4.34 -8.43 2.39
C THR A 38 -5.58 -9.29 2.11
N ARG A 39 -6.76 -8.66 2.10
CA ARG A 39 -8.06 -9.21 1.69
C ARG A 39 -8.84 -8.16 0.94
N ASN A 40 -9.79 -8.56 0.13
CA ASN A 40 -10.68 -7.63 -0.55
C ASN A 40 -11.54 -6.84 0.47
N PRO A 41 -11.42 -5.50 0.54
CA PRO A 41 -12.08 -4.69 1.56
C PRO A 41 -13.60 -4.56 1.35
N SER A 42 -14.11 -4.96 0.18
CA SER A 42 -15.52 -4.85 -0.20
C SER A 42 -16.33 -6.09 0.19
N ASN A 43 -15.76 -7.29 0.07
CA ASN A 43 -16.46 -8.56 0.31
C ASN A 43 -15.78 -9.48 1.35
N GLY A 44 -14.55 -9.19 1.75
CA GLY A 44 -13.79 -9.96 2.74
C GLY A 44 -13.02 -11.16 2.19
N ASP A 45 -13.06 -11.40 0.87
CA ASP A 45 -12.37 -12.54 0.24
C ASP A 45 -10.86 -12.48 0.47
N LYS A 46 -10.26 -13.65 0.73
CA LYS A 46 -8.82 -13.76 0.98
C LYS A 46 -8.05 -13.74 -0.34
N GLU A 47 -7.91 -12.55 -0.90
CA GLU A 47 -7.11 -12.25 -2.09
C GLU A 47 -6.34 -10.94 -1.89
N LEU A 48 -5.16 -10.84 -2.51
CA LEU A 48 -4.40 -9.60 -2.50
C LEU A 48 -5.11 -8.60 -3.41
N PHE A 49 -5.74 -7.60 -2.83
CA PHE A 49 -6.57 -6.64 -3.56
C PHE A 49 -5.92 -5.27 -3.56
N GLY A 50 -5.77 -4.63 -4.72
CA GLY A 50 -5.26 -3.27 -4.74
C GLY A 50 -4.75 -2.81 -6.09
N GLU A 51 -4.00 -1.72 -6.06
CA GLU A 51 -3.60 -0.98 -7.24
C GLU A 51 -2.10 -0.71 -7.26
N TYR A 52 -1.56 -0.60 -8.47
CA TYR A 52 -0.14 -0.43 -8.75
C TYR A 52 0.08 0.47 -9.96
N LEU A 53 1.13 1.28 -9.91
CA LEU A 53 1.63 2.08 -11.03
C LEU A 53 3.11 1.80 -11.27
N ASN A 54 3.44 1.44 -12.51
CA ASN A 54 4.82 1.29 -12.97
C ASN A 54 5.45 2.67 -13.27
N GLN A 55 6.74 2.83 -12.94
CA GLN A 55 7.52 4.05 -13.09
C GLN A 55 6.78 5.28 -12.55
N ALA A 56 6.39 5.23 -11.27
CA ALA A 56 5.55 6.23 -10.63
C ALA A 56 5.95 6.44 -9.17
N GLN A 57 5.56 7.59 -8.61
CA GLN A 57 5.64 7.89 -7.18
C GLN A 57 4.25 7.84 -6.55
N GLY A 58 4.17 7.74 -5.22
CA GLY A 58 2.89 7.61 -4.51
C GLY A 58 1.88 8.73 -4.83
N GLU A 59 2.37 9.94 -5.11
CA GLU A 59 1.54 11.06 -5.56
C GLU A 59 0.78 10.76 -6.87
N ASP A 60 1.38 10.05 -7.81
CA ASP A 60 0.74 9.70 -9.09
C ASP A 60 -0.46 8.76 -8.86
N LEU A 61 -0.39 7.92 -7.83
CA LEU A 61 -1.46 6.99 -7.45
C LEU A 61 -2.65 7.74 -6.85
N VAL A 62 -2.39 8.77 -6.02
CA VAL A 62 -3.42 9.53 -5.31
C VAL A 62 -4.03 10.65 -6.17
N SER A 63 -3.22 11.25 -7.05
CA SER A 63 -3.66 12.39 -7.87
C SER A 63 -4.66 12.03 -8.96
N GLY A 64 -4.79 10.76 -9.31
CA GLY A 64 -5.70 10.29 -10.37
C GLY A 64 -5.27 10.70 -11.80
N ARG A 65 -4.08 11.28 -11.97
CA ARG A 65 -3.56 11.67 -13.30
C ARG A 65 -3.25 10.46 -14.19
N ARG A 66 -2.94 9.33 -13.56
CA ARG A 66 -2.67 8.06 -14.22
C ARG A 66 -3.66 7.03 -13.70
N THR A 67 -4.25 6.26 -14.61
CA THR A 67 -5.10 5.13 -14.23
C THR A 67 -4.24 4.03 -13.61
N PRO A 68 -4.45 3.68 -12.33
CA PRO A 68 -3.74 2.58 -11.71
C PRO A 68 -4.10 1.24 -12.36
N GLN A 69 -3.20 0.28 -12.27
CA GLN A 69 -3.43 -1.09 -12.72
C GLN A 69 -3.75 -1.97 -11.50
N PRO A 70 -4.58 -3.01 -11.65
CA PRO A 70 -4.74 -4.01 -10.60
C PRO A 70 -3.38 -4.59 -10.20
N VAL A 71 -3.15 -4.82 -8.91
CA VAL A 71 -1.87 -5.32 -8.37
C VAL A 71 -1.45 -6.64 -9.02
N GLU A 72 -2.39 -7.46 -9.48
CA GLU A 72 -2.15 -8.70 -10.21
C GLU A 72 -1.30 -8.48 -11.47
N THR A 73 -1.32 -7.28 -12.04
CA THR A 73 -0.47 -6.92 -13.18
C THR A 73 1.02 -7.03 -12.83
N LEU A 74 1.37 -6.80 -11.56
CA LEU A 74 2.73 -6.97 -11.04
C LEU A 74 3.18 -8.44 -11.10
N LYS A 75 2.27 -9.40 -11.01
CA LYS A 75 2.57 -10.84 -11.17
C LYS A 75 3.16 -11.15 -12.54
N LEU A 76 2.69 -10.46 -13.58
CA LEU A 76 3.18 -10.61 -14.94
C LEU A 76 4.48 -9.83 -15.17
N GLN A 77 4.55 -8.59 -14.67
CA GLN A 77 5.69 -7.69 -14.92
C GLN A 77 6.93 -8.04 -14.07
N MET A 78 6.71 -8.38 -12.80
CA MET A 78 7.76 -8.63 -11.81
C MET A 78 7.35 -9.80 -10.88
N PRO A 79 7.26 -11.05 -11.38
CA PRO A 79 6.73 -12.20 -10.63
C PRO A 79 7.46 -12.45 -9.31
N LYS A 80 8.78 -12.21 -9.26
CA LYS A 80 9.56 -12.36 -8.02
C LYS A 80 9.16 -11.35 -6.95
N VAL A 81 8.88 -10.11 -7.35
CA VAL A 81 8.44 -9.04 -6.45
C VAL A 81 7.02 -9.33 -5.96
N TYR A 82 6.13 -9.75 -6.85
CA TYR A 82 4.76 -10.13 -6.48
C TYR A 82 4.74 -11.28 -5.46
N ALA A 83 5.53 -12.34 -5.68
CA ALA A 83 5.65 -13.43 -4.72
C ALA A 83 6.23 -12.99 -3.35
N GLN A 84 7.17 -12.04 -3.35
CA GLN A 84 7.68 -11.43 -2.12
C GLN A 84 6.58 -10.62 -1.41
N LEU A 85 5.79 -9.87 -2.16
CA LEU A 85 4.69 -9.07 -1.65
C LEU A 85 3.63 -9.98 -1.00
N GLU A 86 3.17 -11.04 -1.69
CA GLU A 86 2.22 -12.03 -1.14
C GLU A 86 2.72 -12.66 0.17
N LYS A 87 4.00 -13.03 0.23
CA LYS A 87 4.59 -13.60 1.45
C LYS A 87 4.61 -12.59 2.60
N LEU A 88 4.93 -11.33 2.31
CA LEU A 88 4.98 -10.27 3.31
C LEU A 88 3.58 -9.91 3.80
N THR A 89 2.59 -9.82 2.91
CA THR A 89 1.19 -9.55 3.26
C THR A 89 0.62 -10.65 4.17
N ASP A 90 0.90 -11.93 3.86
CA ASP A 90 0.55 -13.06 4.72
C ASP A 90 1.22 -12.97 6.10
N THR A 91 2.47 -12.51 6.15
CA THR A 91 3.22 -12.35 7.41
C THR A 91 2.62 -11.24 8.27
N LEU A 92 2.29 -10.11 7.65
CA LEU A 92 1.69 -8.96 8.32
C LEU A 92 0.28 -9.26 8.84
N GLU A 93 -0.57 -9.89 8.03
CA GLU A 93 -1.91 -10.28 8.47
C GLU A 93 -1.85 -11.27 9.65
N LYS A 94 -0.94 -12.25 9.63
CA LYS A 94 -0.73 -13.17 10.76
C LYS A 94 -0.23 -12.46 12.00
N HIS A 95 0.68 -11.49 11.85
CA HIS A 95 1.25 -10.74 12.96
C HIS A 95 0.21 -9.85 13.64
N TYR A 96 -0.52 -9.04 12.87
CA TYR A 96 -1.52 -8.12 13.39
C TYR A 96 -2.87 -8.78 13.66
N ARG A 97 -3.07 -10.03 13.21
CA ARG A 97 -4.30 -10.80 13.33
C ARG A 97 -5.52 -10.10 12.74
N ASP A 98 -5.28 -9.24 11.75
CA ASP A 98 -6.30 -8.49 11.05
C ASP A 98 -5.87 -8.16 9.62
N MET A 99 -6.84 -7.91 8.75
CA MET A 99 -6.62 -7.44 7.39
C MET A 99 -5.81 -6.14 7.39
N GLN A 100 -4.76 -6.08 6.57
CA GLN A 100 -3.89 -4.90 6.50
C GLN A 100 -4.08 -4.15 5.18
N ASP A 101 -4.03 -2.83 5.28
CA ASP A 101 -3.82 -1.86 4.19
C ASP A 101 -2.32 -1.49 4.19
N ILE A 102 -1.65 -1.75 3.07
CA ILE A 102 -0.19 -1.72 2.92
C ILE A 102 0.19 -0.83 1.74
N GLU A 103 1.09 0.10 1.98
CA GLU A 103 1.73 0.91 0.93
C GLU A 103 3.14 0.37 0.67
N PHE A 104 3.49 0.19 -0.60
CA PHE A 104 4.78 -0.35 -1.00
C PHE A 104 5.38 0.38 -2.20
N THR A 105 6.70 0.27 -2.34
CA THR A 105 7.45 0.74 -3.50
C THR A 105 8.43 -0.33 -3.95
N VAL A 106 8.59 -0.43 -5.26
CA VAL A 106 9.63 -1.24 -5.90
C VAL A 106 10.65 -0.28 -6.49
N GLU A 107 11.91 -0.41 -6.08
CA GLU A 107 13.01 0.32 -6.71
C GLU A 107 13.96 -0.68 -7.37
N ASP A 108 14.07 -0.62 -8.70
CA ASP A 108 14.94 -1.48 -9.51
C ASP A 108 14.82 -2.98 -9.17
N GLY A 109 13.59 -3.46 -9.04
CA GLY A 109 13.25 -4.84 -8.74
C GLY A 109 13.36 -5.23 -7.26
N LYS A 110 13.66 -4.29 -6.36
CA LYS A 110 13.68 -4.53 -4.91
C LYS A 110 12.42 -3.95 -4.25
N LEU A 111 11.71 -4.80 -3.51
CA LEU A 111 10.51 -4.44 -2.76
C LEU A 111 10.85 -3.73 -1.44
N TYR A 112 10.12 -2.65 -1.14
CA TYR A 112 10.14 -1.92 0.12
C TYR A 112 8.70 -1.71 0.59
N LEU A 113 8.43 -1.99 1.86
CA LEU A 113 7.18 -1.62 2.52
C LEU A 113 7.35 -0.26 3.18
N LEU A 114 6.40 0.64 2.96
CA LEU A 114 6.45 2.00 3.47
C LEU A 114 5.50 2.20 4.64
N GLN A 115 4.32 1.58 4.57
CA GLN A 115 3.30 1.68 5.61
C GLN A 115 2.50 0.38 5.68
N THR A 116 2.04 0.06 6.89
CA THR A 116 0.97 -0.90 7.11
C THR A 116 0.06 -0.39 8.22
N ARG A 117 -1.24 -0.66 8.09
CA ARG A 117 -2.25 -0.35 9.11
C ARG A 117 -3.41 -1.31 8.98
N ALA A 118 -4.24 -1.41 10.02
CA ALA A 118 -5.52 -2.12 9.92
C ALA A 118 -6.35 -1.52 8.79
N GLY A 119 -6.76 -2.35 7.84
CA GLY A 119 -7.50 -1.88 6.68
C GLY A 119 -8.93 -1.52 7.03
N LYS A 120 -9.40 -0.38 6.49
CA LYS A 120 -10.81 -0.01 6.62
C LYS A 120 -11.67 -0.92 5.75
N ARG A 121 -12.76 -1.42 6.33
CA ARG A 121 -13.75 -2.27 5.66
C ARG A 121 -15.05 -1.50 5.55
N GLY A 122 -15.80 -1.71 4.47
CA GLY A 122 -17.19 -1.25 4.43
C GLY A 122 -17.97 -1.89 5.59
N THR A 123 -18.76 -1.09 6.30
CA THR A 123 -19.77 -1.59 7.24
C THR A 123 -20.99 -2.08 6.48
#